data_AF-A0A317IC46-F1
#
_entry.id   AF-A0A317IC46-F1
#
_cell.length_a   1.000
_cell.length_b   1.000
_cell.length_c   1.000
_cell.angle_alpha   90.00
_cell.angle_beta   90.00
_cell.angle_gamma   90.00
#
_symmetry.space_group_name_H-M   'P 1'
#
loop_
_entity.id
_entity.type
_entity.pdbx_description
1 polymer ?
#
loop_
_entity_poly.entity_id
_entity_poly.type
_entity_poly.pdbx_seq_one_letter_code
_entity_poly.pdbx_strand_id
1 'polypeptide(L)'
;MRKRLTALVLFVIAFAAPALAILGLGDIVFDPTNFDEAVQQLVQLEQQYNQLVQTYRMVQSQYQQMIWMAKTVPVNMIQRYKALVTPWTMSSAANTYGTTANWEAAINSGLGVSGGYSAATEPLGTYGAGLANIPADQLDRLERDYGTVELTDGANIAAMETLGQMRANTVAVETAIQNLENDSLSSDPNMNTEIAVLNKINAANIVGLRNTQDTNKLLVAVAEGQILAAKRERDAQARAFNEHIQFVSQEQAVLAAQAANASAAMLAWRMP
;
A
#
# COMPACT_ATOMS: atom_id res chain seq x y z
N MET A 1 -50.65 26.57 -22.58
CA MET A 1 -51.68 26.12 -21.61
C MET A 1 -52.85 27.08 -21.44
N ARG A 2 -52.67 28.41 -21.41
CA ARG A 2 -53.78 29.41 -21.32
C ARG A 2 -54.90 29.23 -22.36
N LYS A 3 -54.59 28.83 -23.60
CA LYS A 3 -55.59 28.60 -24.65
C LYS A 3 -56.45 27.33 -24.47
N ARG A 4 -56.01 26.38 -23.63
CA ARG A 4 -56.76 25.14 -23.34
C ARG A 4 -57.73 25.33 -22.16
N LEU A 5 -57.46 26.27 -21.26
CA LEU A 5 -58.35 26.62 -20.15
C LEU A 5 -59.57 27.42 -20.63
N THR A 6 -59.38 28.35 -21.58
CA THR A 6 -60.48 29.10 -22.22
C THR A 6 -61.46 28.20 -22.98
N ALA A 7 -60.98 27.10 -23.56
CA ALA A 7 -61.84 26.14 -24.26
C ALA A 7 -62.70 25.30 -23.31
N LEU A 8 -62.21 25.01 -22.09
CA LEU A 8 -62.97 24.25 -21.10
C LEU A 8 -64.05 25.11 -20.43
N VAL A 9 -63.78 26.40 -20.20
CA VAL A 9 -64.78 27.37 -19.69
C VAL A 9 -65.89 27.61 -20.71
N LEU A 10 -65.56 27.72 -22.01
CA LEU A 10 -66.57 27.82 -23.07
C LEU A 10 -67.40 26.53 -23.24
N PHE A 11 -66.84 25.36 -22.94
CA PHE A 11 -67.57 24.09 -23.03
C PHE A 11 -68.53 23.87 -21.85
N VAL A 12 -68.21 24.37 -20.66
CA VAL A 12 -69.14 24.33 -19.51
C VAL A 12 -70.29 25.35 -19.69
N ILE A 13 -70.04 26.50 -20.34
CA ILE A 13 -71.09 27.48 -20.67
C ILE A 13 -72.06 26.94 -21.75
N ALA A 14 -71.61 26.03 -22.62
CA ALA A 14 -72.45 25.43 -23.67
C ALA A 14 -73.33 24.26 -23.20
N PHE A 15 -73.11 23.72 -21.99
CA PHE A 15 -73.91 22.64 -21.39
C PHE A 15 -74.71 23.05 -20.13
N ALA A 16 -74.82 24.36 -19.86
CA ALA A 16 -75.87 24.88 -19.00
C ALA A 16 -77.22 24.84 -19.75
N ALA A 17 -77.73 23.63 -20.00
CA ALA A 17 -79.12 23.46 -20.39
C ALA A 17 -79.99 24.00 -19.23
N PRO A 18 -81.01 24.83 -19.51
CA PRO A 18 -81.98 25.17 -18.49
C PRO A 18 -82.67 23.86 -18.07
N ALA A 19 -82.45 23.43 -16.83
CA ALA A 19 -83.29 22.42 -16.23
C ALA A 19 -84.70 22.99 -16.21
N LEU A 20 -85.57 22.48 -17.08
CA LEU A 20 -86.99 22.77 -17.09
C LEU A 20 -87.56 22.28 -15.76
N ALA A 21 -87.75 23.20 -14.81
CA ALA A 21 -88.63 23.01 -13.67
C ALA A 21 -90.08 23.04 -14.17
N ILE A 22 -90.52 21.94 -14.77
CA ILE A 22 -91.94 21.67 -15.02
C ILE A 22 -92.52 21.16 -13.69
N LEU A 23 -93.34 22.01 -13.09
CA LEU A 23 -94.31 21.77 -12.01
C LEU A 23 -93.77 21.82 -10.55
N GLY A 24 -94.00 22.97 -9.90
CA GLY A 24 -94.19 23.05 -8.44
C GLY A 24 -93.37 24.13 -7.73
N LEU A 25 -94.00 25.28 -7.50
CA LEU A 25 -93.68 26.33 -6.50
C LEU A 25 -92.36 26.16 -5.73
N GLY A 26 -91.32 26.86 -6.20
CA GLY A 26 -90.06 27.04 -5.50
C GLY A 26 -89.27 28.11 -6.24
N ASP A 27 -89.16 29.28 -5.62
CA ASP A 27 -88.39 30.42 -6.11
C ASP A 27 -87.01 29.95 -6.58
N ILE A 28 -86.62 30.23 -7.82
CA ILE A 28 -85.21 30.12 -8.19
C ILE A 28 -84.54 31.29 -7.49
N VAL A 29 -84.07 31.04 -6.26
CA VAL A 29 -83.25 31.98 -5.52
C VAL A 29 -81.90 32.04 -6.25
N PHE A 30 -81.85 32.91 -7.26
CA PHE A 30 -80.60 33.44 -7.76
C PHE A 30 -80.10 34.34 -6.63
N ASP A 31 -79.26 33.78 -5.75
CA ASP A 31 -78.57 34.54 -4.72
C ASP A 31 -77.26 35.07 -5.34
N PRO A 32 -77.22 36.32 -5.86
CA PRO A 32 -76.00 36.90 -6.40
C PRO A 32 -74.86 36.90 -5.37
N THR A 33 -75.18 36.86 -4.07
CA THR A 33 -74.19 36.74 -2.98
C THR A 33 -73.42 35.42 -3.08
N ASN A 34 -74.09 34.32 -3.43
CA ASN A 34 -73.47 32.99 -3.55
C ASN A 34 -72.60 32.86 -4.81
N PHE A 35 -72.90 33.63 -5.86
CA PHE A 35 -72.05 33.73 -7.07
C PHE A 35 -70.82 34.61 -6.82
N ASP A 36 -70.99 35.73 -6.12
CA ASP A 36 -69.87 36.59 -5.71
C ASP A 36 -68.93 35.86 -4.75
N GLU A 37 -69.46 35.07 -3.82
CA GLU A 37 -68.67 34.18 -2.96
C GLU A 37 -67.92 33.12 -3.76
N ALA A 38 -68.54 32.49 -4.75
CA ALA A 38 -67.87 31.50 -5.61
C ALA A 38 -66.74 32.11 -6.46
N VAL A 39 -66.92 33.33 -6.98
CA VAL A 39 -65.88 34.07 -7.71
C VAL A 39 -64.73 34.48 -6.77
N GLN A 40 -65.05 34.95 -5.56
CA GLN A 40 -64.03 35.27 -4.55
C GLN A 40 -63.25 34.02 -4.11
N GLN A 41 -63.94 32.88 -3.94
CA GLN A 41 -63.29 31.59 -3.65
C GLN A 41 -62.37 31.14 -4.79
N LEU A 42 -62.76 31.36 -6.06
CA LEU A 42 -61.91 31.07 -7.22
C LEU A 42 -60.64 31.94 -7.23
N VAL A 43 -60.77 33.24 -6.96
CA VAL A 43 -59.62 34.17 -6.87
C VAL A 43 -58.70 33.79 -5.71
N GLN A 44 -59.26 33.43 -4.56
CA GLN A 44 -58.49 32.93 -3.41
C GLN A 44 -57.76 31.63 -3.76
N LEU A 45 -58.40 30.71 -4.49
CA LEU A 45 -57.79 29.46 -4.94
C LEU A 45 -56.65 29.70 -5.94
N GLU A 46 -56.80 30.66 -6.86
CA GLU A 46 -55.72 31.07 -7.77
C GLU A 46 -54.51 31.65 -7.01
N GLN A 47 -54.76 32.48 -5.99
CA GLN A 47 -53.70 33.02 -5.15
C GLN A 47 -52.99 31.92 -4.34
N GLN A 48 -53.74 31.00 -3.74
CA GLN A 48 -53.20 29.84 -3.02
C GLN A 48 -52.40 28.92 -3.94
N TYR A 49 -52.88 28.68 -5.17
CA TYR A 49 -52.15 27.90 -6.17
C TYR A 49 -50.81 28.57 -6.54
N ASN A 50 -50.82 29.88 -6.78
CA ASN A 50 -49.59 30.62 -7.08
C ASN A 50 -48.60 30.59 -5.91
N GLN A 51 -49.08 30.70 -4.67
CA GLN A 51 -48.25 30.53 -3.47
C GLN A 51 -47.67 29.11 -3.37
N LEU A 52 -48.47 28.07 -3.62
CA LEU A 52 -48.02 26.69 -3.61
C LEU A 52 -46.92 26.43 -4.66
N VAL A 53 -47.09 26.96 -5.88
CA VAL A 53 -46.09 26.87 -6.95
C VAL A 53 -44.78 27.56 -6.55
N GLN A 54 -44.85 28.73 -5.90
CA GLN A 54 -43.66 29.44 -5.41
C GLN A 54 -42.95 28.65 -4.31
N THR A 55 -43.69 28.11 -3.33
CA THR A 55 -43.15 27.27 -2.25
C THR A 55 -42.52 26.00 -2.80
N TYR A 56 -43.17 25.33 -3.77
CA TYR A 56 -42.61 24.13 -4.41
C TYR A 56 -41.26 24.43 -5.08
N ARG A 57 -41.15 25.53 -5.82
CA ARG A 57 -39.89 25.95 -6.46
C ARG A 57 -38.80 26.24 -5.43
N MET A 58 -39.16 26.90 -4.32
CA MET A 58 -38.24 27.18 -3.23
C MET A 58 -37.70 25.89 -2.60
N VAL A 59 -38.58 24.96 -2.24
CA VAL A 59 -38.20 23.66 -1.66
C VAL A 59 -37.33 22.87 -2.63
N GLN A 60 -37.66 22.87 -3.92
CA GLN A 60 -36.85 22.21 -4.95
C GLN A 60 -35.44 22.80 -5.02
N SER A 61 -35.30 24.13 -4.97
CA SER A 61 -33.99 24.79 -4.99
C SER A 61 -33.16 24.52 -3.73
N GLN A 62 -33.79 24.54 -2.55
CA GLN A 62 -33.13 24.20 -1.28
C GLN A 62 -32.69 22.74 -1.25
N TYR A 63 -33.52 21.82 -1.74
CA TYR A 63 -33.18 20.41 -1.87
C TYR A 63 -31.98 20.20 -2.80
N GLN A 64 -31.95 20.87 -3.97
CA GLN A 64 -30.82 20.80 -4.88
C GLN A 64 -29.53 21.36 -4.26
N GLN A 65 -29.64 22.44 -3.48
CA GLN A 65 -28.50 23.00 -2.75
C GLN A 65 -28.01 22.05 -1.65
N MET A 66 -28.91 21.42 -0.89
CA MET A 66 -28.55 20.41 0.11
C MET A 66 -27.85 19.22 -0.53
N ILE A 67 -28.37 18.74 -1.67
CA ILE A 67 -27.73 17.70 -2.47
C ILE A 67 -26.35 18.17 -2.94
N TRP A 68 -26.20 19.42 -3.41
CA TRP A 68 -24.90 19.96 -3.82
C TRP A 68 -23.91 20.03 -2.66
N MET A 69 -24.31 20.53 -1.49
CA MET A 69 -23.46 20.60 -0.29
C MET A 69 -23.11 19.21 0.25
N ALA A 70 -24.02 18.24 0.14
CA ALA A 70 -23.76 16.85 0.50
C ALA A 70 -22.78 16.16 -0.47
N LYS A 71 -22.81 16.56 -1.75
CA LYS A 71 -22.00 15.96 -2.83
C LYS A 71 -20.67 16.65 -3.10
N THR A 72 -20.38 17.80 -2.49
CA THR A 72 -19.20 18.59 -2.84
C THR A 72 -18.45 19.07 -1.61
N VAL A 73 -17.13 18.87 -1.63
CA VAL A 73 -16.23 19.50 -0.67
C VAL A 73 -15.75 20.83 -1.28
N PRO A 74 -15.95 21.99 -0.63
CA PRO A 74 -15.70 23.30 -1.23
C PRO A 74 -14.20 23.66 -1.32
N VAL A 75 -13.30 22.68 -1.22
CA VAL A 75 -11.86 22.87 -1.26
C VAL A 75 -11.22 21.89 -2.23
N ASN A 76 -10.12 22.30 -2.87
CA ASN A 76 -9.30 21.39 -3.65
C ASN A 76 -8.60 20.41 -2.70
N MET A 77 -9.14 19.19 -2.58
CA MET A 77 -8.66 18.16 -1.67
C MET A 77 -7.25 17.69 -2.05
N ILE A 78 -6.96 17.54 -3.34
CA ILE A 78 -5.62 17.21 -3.86
C ILE A 78 -4.60 18.25 -3.39
N GLN A 79 -4.88 19.53 -3.61
CA GLN A 79 -3.93 20.60 -3.24
C GLN A 79 -3.67 20.69 -1.73
N ARG A 80 -4.66 20.31 -0.90
CA ARG A 80 -4.56 20.44 0.56
C ARG A 80 -4.00 19.22 1.27
N TYR A 81 -4.25 18.02 0.75
CA TYR A 81 -4.01 16.77 1.48
C TYR A 81 -3.14 15.75 0.74
N LYS A 82 -2.76 16.02 -0.52
CA LYS A 82 -1.83 15.15 -1.23
C LYS A 82 -0.50 15.08 -0.48
N ALA A 83 -0.09 13.87 -0.14
CA ALA A 83 1.17 13.64 0.54
C ALA A 83 2.33 13.70 -0.47
N LEU A 84 3.51 14.09 0.00
CA LEU A 84 4.71 13.97 -0.80
C LEU A 84 5.08 12.49 -0.94
N VAL A 85 5.43 12.07 -2.15
CA VAL A 85 5.89 10.72 -2.43
C VAL A 85 7.39 10.67 -2.18
N THR A 86 7.82 9.85 -1.23
CA THR A 86 9.22 9.47 -1.07
C THR A 86 9.47 8.25 -1.97
N PRO A 87 10.36 8.30 -2.97
CA PRO A 87 10.61 7.14 -3.83
C PRO A 87 11.31 6.01 -3.06
N TRP A 88 11.03 4.76 -3.44
CA TRP A 88 11.82 3.61 -2.99
C TRP A 88 13.21 3.68 -3.61
N THR A 89 14.24 3.53 -2.77
CA THR A 89 15.64 3.47 -3.22
C THR A 89 16.10 2.02 -3.30
N MET A 90 16.63 1.65 -4.46
CA MET A 90 17.29 0.36 -4.64
C MET A 90 18.69 0.39 -4.02
N SER A 91 19.19 -0.76 -3.59
CA SER A 91 20.58 -0.92 -3.19
C SER A 91 21.49 -0.77 -4.41
N SER A 92 22.65 -0.16 -4.21
CA SER A 92 23.67 0.00 -5.24
C SER A 92 25.05 0.02 -4.60
N ALA A 93 26.01 -0.64 -5.23
CA ALA A 93 27.41 -0.59 -4.87
C ALA A 93 28.30 -0.59 -6.13
N ALA A 94 29.59 -0.32 -5.92
CA ALA A 94 30.56 -0.42 -7.00
C ALA A 94 31.00 -1.87 -7.18
N ASN A 95 30.97 -2.39 -8.40
CA ASN A 95 31.40 -3.76 -8.72
C ASN A 95 32.86 -3.83 -9.16
N THR A 96 33.76 -3.19 -8.41
CA THR A 96 35.18 -3.00 -8.80
C THR A 96 35.91 -4.32 -9.07
N TYR A 97 35.58 -5.37 -8.30
CA TYR A 97 36.22 -6.68 -8.39
C TYR A 97 35.28 -7.80 -8.88
N GLY A 98 34.10 -7.46 -9.40
CA GLY A 98 33.17 -8.45 -9.95
C GLY A 98 32.32 -9.23 -8.93
N THR A 99 32.43 -8.93 -7.64
CA THR A 99 31.78 -9.71 -6.56
C THR A 99 30.43 -9.16 -6.10
N THR A 100 30.04 -7.93 -6.45
CA THR A 100 28.83 -7.29 -5.90
C THR A 100 27.63 -7.27 -6.86
N ALA A 101 27.84 -7.46 -8.17
CA ALA A 101 26.74 -7.35 -9.14
C ALA A 101 25.59 -8.34 -8.87
N ASN A 102 25.91 -9.60 -8.59
CA ASN A 102 24.89 -10.61 -8.30
C ASN A 102 24.23 -10.38 -6.93
N TRP A 103 24.97 -9.83 -5.96
CA TRP A 103 24.43 -9.42 -4.67
C TRP A 103 23.39 -8.30 -4.84
N GLU A 104 23.72 -7.26 -5.60
CA GLU A 104 22.83 -6.13 -5.89
C GLU A 104 21.58 -6.58 -6.64
N ALA A 105 21.73 -7.46 -7.64
CA ALA A 105 20.59 -8.03 -8.34
C ALA A 105 19.68 -8.82 -7.37
N ALA A 106 20.26 -9.66 -6.52
CA ALA A 106 19.53 -10.46 -5.55
C ALA A 106 18.78 -9.60 -4.52
N ILE A 107 19.46 -8.65 -3.87
CA ILE A 107 18.86 -7.85 -2.80
C ILE A 107 17.81 -6.85 -3.30
N ASN A 108 17.76 -6.57 -4.61
CA ASN A 108 16.76 -5.69 -5.21
C ASN A 108 15.58 -6.43 -5.85
N SER A 109 15.73 -7.71 -6.20
CA SER A 109 14.69 -8.48 -6.92
C SER A 109 14.17 -9.69 -6.14
N GLY A 110 14.94 -10.21 -5.18
CA GLY A 110 14.66 -11.47 -4.50
C GLY A 110 14.97 -12.71 -5.35
N LEU A 111 15.57 -12.53 -6.54
CA LEU A 111 15.89 -13.61 -7.46
C LEU A 111 17.38 -13.97 -7.38
N GLY A 112 17.70 -15.27 -7.53
CA GLY A 112 19.08 -15.73 -7.57
C GLY A 112 19.87 -15.49 -6.28
N VAL A 113 19.17 -15.37 -5.13
CA VAL A 113 19.77 -14.91 -3.86
C VAL A 113 20.92 -15.79 -3.39
N SER A 114 20.78 -17.11 -3.46
CA SER A 114 21.86 -18.04 -3.09
C SER A 114 23.14 -17.82 -3.93
N GLY A 115 23.00 -17.63 -5.25
CA GLY A 115 24.13 -17.35 -6.13
C GLY A 115 24.73 -15.96 -5.90
N GLY A 116 23.89 -14.94 -5.66
CA GLY A 116 24.34 -13.59 -5.34
C GLY A 116 25.05 -13.49 -4.00
N TYR A 117 24.55 -14.21 -2.99
CA TYR A 117 25.17 -14.29 -1.66
C TYR A 117 26.54 -14.97 -1.73
N SER A 118 26.59 -16.18 -2.29
CA SER A 118 27.83 -16.98 -2.40
C SER A 118 28.92 -16.34 -3.28
N ALA A 119 28.54 -15.58 -4.32
CA ALA A 119 29.52 -14.84 -5.13
C ALA A 119 30.17 -13.66 -4.40
N ALA A 120 29.51 -13.15 -3.35
CA ALA A 120 29.98 -11.99 -2.60
C ALA A 120 30.62 -12.35 -1.26
N THR A 121 30.48 -13.59 -0.77
CA THR A 121 30.99 -14.04 0.53
C THR A 121 32.25 -14.89 0.41
N GLU A 122 32.99 -15.00 1.51
CA GLU A 122 34.12 -15.93 1.59
C GLU A 122 33.61 -17.38 1.57
N PRO A 123 34.12 -18.29 0.73
CA PRO A 123 33.66 -19.68 0.77
C PRO A 123 33.95 -20.33 2.14
N LEU A 124 32.98 -21.02 2.73
CA LEU A 124 33.22 -21.85 3.93
C LEU A 124 33.75 -23.21 3.49
N GLY A 125 35.01 -23.50 3.79
CA GLY A 125 35.64 -24.79 3.47
C GLY A 125 35.17 -25.92 4.39
N THR A 126 35.38 -27.16 3.98
CA THR A 126 35.06 -28.34 4.79
C THR A 126 36.33 -29.03 5.30
N TYR A 127 36.27 -29.59 6.51
CA TYR A 127 37.42 -30.29 7.12
C TYR A 127 37.78 -31.61 6.44
N GLY A 128 36.83 -32.26 5.76
CA GLY A 128 37.05 -33.54 5.09
C GLY A 128 37.69 -34.59 6.01
N ALA A 129 38.70 -35.30 5.50
CA ALA A 129 39.44 -36.29 6.28
C ALA A 129 40.27 -35.69 7.44
N GLY A 130 40.60 -34.39 7.35
CA GLY A 130 41.34 -33.69 8.41
C GLY A 130 40.55 -33.55 9.72
N LEU A 131 39.22 -33.69 9.68
CA LEU A 131 38.38 -33.67 10.88
C LEU A 131 38.81 -34.75 11.90
N ALA A 132 39.31 -35.89 11.42
CA ALA A 132 39.78 -36.98 12.29
C ALA A 132 41.07 -36.65 13.05
N ASN A 133 41.81 -35.60 12.64
CA ASN A 133 43.02 -35.15 13.32
C ASN A 133 42.70 -34.20 14.49
N ILE A 134 41.43 -33.82 14.67
CA ILE A 134 41.01 -32.86 15.70
C ILE A 134 40.75 -33.59 17.02
N PRO A 135 41.30 -33.09 18.15
CA PRO A 135 41.05 -33.68 19.46
C PRO A 135 39.55 -33.76 19.81
N ALA A 136 39.12 -34.86 20.42
CA ALA A 136 37.71 -35.12 20.72
C ALA A 136 37.08 -34.08 21.68
N ASP A 137 37.88 -33.46 22.55
CA ASP A 137 37.46 -32.39 23.47
C ASP A 137 37.26 -31.02 22.78
N GLN A 138 37.72 -30.88 21.54
CA GLN A 138 37.56 -29.68 20.71
C GLN A 138 36.51 -29.86 19.62
N LEU A 139 36.28 -31.10 19.19
CA LEU A 139 35.40 -31.44 18.07
C LEU A 139 33.96 -30.93 18.26
N ASP A 140 33.35 -31.15 19.43
CA ASP A 140 31.96 -30.72 19.70
C ASP A 140 31.78 -29.19 19.64
N ARG A 141 32.79 -28.42 20.08
CA ARG A 141 32.77 -26.95 19.97
C ARG A 141 32.92 -26.52 18.52
N LEU A 142 33.87 -27.12 17.82
CA LEU A 142 34.13 -26.82 16.42
C LEU A 142 32.90 -27.05 15.53
N GLU A 143 32.23 -28.20 15.69
CA GLU A 143 31.03 -28.55 14.91
C GLU A 143 29.89 -27.56 15.16
N ARG A 144 29.70 -27.10 16.41
CA ARG A 144 28.68 -26.10 16.75
C ARG A 144 29.00 -24.72 16.21
N ASP A 145 30.25 -24.29 16.31
CA ASP A 145 30.68 -23.00 15.77
C ASP A 145 30.57 -23.00 14.24
N TYR A 146 30.95 -24.10 13.59
CA TYR A 146 30.78 -24.29 12.14
C TYR A 146 29.30 -24.26 11.73
N GLY A 147 28.44 -24.99 12.45
CA GLY A 147 26.99 -24.97 12.21
C GLY A 147 26.37 -23.59 12.43
N THR A 148 26.94 -22.77 13.32
CA THR A 148 26.49 -21.38 13.52
C THR A 148 26.78 -20.50 12.30
N VAL A 149 27.91 -20.71 11.61
CA VAL A 149 28.21 -20.05 10.33
C VAL A 149 27.18 -20.45 9.27
N GLU A 150 26.87 -21.74 9.15
CA GLU A 150 25.88 -22.24 8.19
C GLU A 150 24.45 -21.72 8.48
N LEU A 151 24.06 -21.64 9.75
CA LEU A 151 22.79 -21.02 10.16
C LEU A 151 22.76 -19.54 9.82
N THR A 152 23.87 -18.83 10.00
CA THR A 152 24.01 -17.42 9.62
C THR A 152 23.85 -17.23 8.11
N ASP A 153 24.40 -18.14 7.30
CA ASP A 153 24.20 -18.13 5.85
C ASP A 153 22.75 -18.32 5.44
N GLY A 154 22.08 -19.33 6.02
CA GLY A 154 20.66 -19.56 5.78
C GLY A 154 19.80 -18.35 6.15
N ALA A 155 20.06 -17.74 7.31
CA ALA A 155 19.35 -16.56 7.78
C ALA A 155 19.58 -15.35 6.86
N ASN A 156 20.81 -15.10 6.45
CA ASN A 156 21.14 -13.99 5.54
C ASN A 156 20.50 -14.17 4.16
N ILE A 157 20.52 -15.38 3.60
CA ILE A 157 19.87 -15.68 2.32
C ILE A 157 18.36 -15.44 2.42
N ALA A 158 17.68 -15.93 3.45
CA ALA A 158 16.26 -15.72 3.65
C ALA A 158 15.90 -14.24 3.84
N ALA A 159 16.72 -13.49 4.59
CA ALA A 159 16.53 -12.07 4.80
C ALA A 159 16.72 -11.26 3.50
N MET A 160 17.75 -11.58 2.71
CA MET A 160 17.97 -10.97 1.40
C MET A 160 16.83 -11.25 0.42
N GLU A 161 16.31 -12.48 0.39
CA GLU A 161 15.16 -12.84 -0.44
C GLU A 161 13.93 -12.03 -0.04
N THR A 162 13.63 -11.94 1.26
CA THR A 162 12.50 -11.17 1.78
C THR A 162 12.62 -9.68 1.43
N LEU A 163 13.81 -9.09 1.59
CA LEU A 163 14.06 -7.69 1.20
C LEU A 163 13.89 -7.48 -0.30
N GLY A 164 14.44 -8.38 -1.11
CA GLY A 164 14.34 -8.32 -2.56
C GLY A 164 12.90 -8.43 -3.06
N GLN A 165 12.11 -9.34 -2.49
CA GLN A 165 10.67 -9.45 -2.80
C GLN A 165 9.89 -8.20 -2.39
N MET A 166 10.18 -7.63 -1.21
CA MET A 166 9.56 -6.36 -0.80
C MET A 166 9.86 -5.26 -1.81
N ARG A 167 11.12 -5.11 -2.24
CA ARG A 167 11.55 -4.13 -3.25
C ARG A 167 10.90 -4.34 -4.61
N ALA A 168 10.85 -5.58 -5.09
CA ALA A 168 10.21 -5.92 -6.36
C ALA A 168 8.71 -5.54 -6.39
N ASN A 169 8.02 -5.66 -5.26
CA ASN A 169 6.59 -5.37 -5.15
C ASN A 169 6.27 -3.87 -4.94
N THR A 170 7.28 -3.02 -4.72
CA THR A 170 7.08 -1.61 -4.37
C THR A 170 6.29 -0.84 -5.41
N VAL A 171 6.58 -1.05 -6.70
CA VAL A 171 5.90 -0.33 -7.81
C VAL A 171 4.40 -0.62 -7.83
N ALA A 172 4.01 -1.88 -7.61
CA ALA A 172 2.61 -2.28 -7.58
C ALA A 172 1.87 -1.67 -6.38
N VAL A 173 2.49 -1.70 -5.19
CA VAL A 173 1.93 -1.12 -3.96
C VAL A 173 1.81 0.41 -4.10
N GLU A 174 2.84 1.06 -4.63
CA GLU A 174 2.88 2.51 -4.84
C GLU A 174 1.80 2.96 -5.82
N THR A 175 1.62 2.21 -6.92
CA THR A 175 0.54 2.45 -7.90
C THR A 175 -0.84 2.32 -7.26
N ALA A 176 -1.05 1.29 -6.44
CA ALA A 176 -2.31 1.08 -5.74
C ALA A 176 -2.62 2.22 -4.75
N ILE A 177 -1.64 2.65 -3.95
CA ILE A 177 -1.79 3.79 -3.04
C ILE A 177 -2.09 5.07 -3.83
N GLN A 178 -1.42 5.29 -4.96
CA GLN A 178 -1.62 6.48 -5.77
C GLN A 178 -3.00 6.51 -6.44
N ASN A 179 -3.52 5.37 -6.89
CA ASN A 179 -4.89 5.27 -7.38
C ASN A 179 -5.91 5.59 -6.28
N LEU A 180 -5.75 4.99 -5.09
CA LEU A 180 -6.60 5.29 -3.94
C LEU A 180 -6.53 6.76 -3.52
N GLU A 181 -5.35 7.37 -3.58
CA GLU A 181 -5.14 8.80 -3.32
C GLU A 181 -5.88 9.67 -4.35
N ASN A 182 -5.78 9.36 -5.64
CA ASN A 182 -6.47 10.10 -6.70
C ASN A 182 -7.99 9.97 -6.59
N ASP A 183 -8.50 8.78 -6.30
CA ASP A 183 -9.93 8.53 -6.13
C ASP A 183 -10.47 9.23 -4.87
N SER A 184 -9.75 9.14 -3.76
CA SER A 184 -10.16 9.74 -2.46
C SER A 184 -10.06 11.26 -2.42
N LEU A 185 -9.19 11.85 -3.25
CA LEU A 185 -9.02 13.30 -3.34
C LEU A 185 -9.70 13.90 -4.58
N SER A 186 -10.42 13.08 -5.37
CA SER A 186 -11.07 13.48 -6.62
C SER A 186 -12.02 14.66 -6.43
N SER A 187 -12.01 15.59 -7.38
CA SER A 187 -12.97 16.70 -7.43
C SER A 187 -14.29 16.34 -8.12
N ASP A 188 -14.47 15.09 -8.57
CA ASP A 188 -15.69 14.63 -9.24
C ASP A 188 -16.87 14.56 -8.24
N PRO A 189 -17.95 15.34 -8.42
CA PRO A 189 -19.11 15.32 -7.53
C PRO A 189 -19.78 13.95 -7.38
N ASN A 190 -19.63 13.04 -8.35
CA ASN A 190 -20.18 11.68 -8.29
C ASN A 190 -19.33 10.72 -7.46
N MET A 191 -18.05 11.03 -7.24
CA MET A 191 -17.17 10.31 -6.30
C MET A 191 -17.26 10.87 -4.87
N ASN A 192 -18.07 11.94 -4.68
CA ASN A 192 -18.11 12.74 -3.46
C ASN A 192 -19.50 12.76 -2.78
N THR A 193 -20.39 11.80 -3.06
CA THR A 193 -21.84 11.96 -2.86
C THR A 193 -22.41 11.92 -1.43
N GLU A 194 -21.59 12.03 -0.39
CA GLU A 194 -21.98 12.10 1.05
C GLU A 194 -20.80 12.62 1.94
N ILE A 195 -19.75 13.16 1.31
CA ILE A 195 -18.35 12.80 1.65
C ILE A 195 -17.48 14.07 1.86
N ALA A 196 -17.77 14.92 2.85
CA ALA A 196 -16.81 15.95 3.29
C ALA A 196 -15.93 15.48 4.47
N VAL A 197 -16.53 14.74 5.41
CA VAL A 197 -15.80 14.12 6.53
C VAL A 197 -15.15 12.81 6.10
N LEU A 198 -15.86 11.97 5.33
CA LEU A 198 -15.32 10.71 4.80
C LEU A 198 -14.10 10.93 3.89
N ASN A 199 -14.07 12.01 3.09
CA ASN A 199 -12.90 12.34 2.29
C ASN A 199 -11.71 12.79 3.13
N LYS A 200 -11.96 13.49 4.25
CA LYS A 200 -10.89 13.84 5.20
C LYS A 200 -10.39 12.61 5.95
N ILE A 201 -11.27 11.66 6.26
CA ILE A 201 -10.89 10.35 6.84
C ILE A 201 -10.06 9.55 5.83
N ASN A 202 -10.49 9.46 4.58
CA ASN A 202 -9.75 8.79 3.52
C ASN A 202 -8.40 9.47 3.30
N ALA A 203 -8.35 10.80 3.22
CA ALA A 203 -7.11 11.56 3.13
C ALA A 203 -6.17 11.27 4.32
N ALA A 204 -6.69 11.26 5.55
CA ALA A 204 -5.91 10.91 6.74
C ALA A 204 -5.40 9.46 6.70
N ASN A 205 -6.21 8.52 6.22
CA ASN A 205 -5.81 7.12 6.03
C ASN A 205 -4.72 6.99 4.97
N ILE A 206 -4.81 7.70 3.85
CA ILE A 206 -3.76 7.73 2.81
C ILE A 206 -2.46 8.31 3.37
N VAL A 207 -2.51 9.41 4.11
CA VAL A 207 -1.33 9.96 4.80
C VAL A 207 -0.75 8.94 5.77
N GLY A 208 -1.59 8.21 6.51
CA GLY A 208 -1.18 7.10 7.35
C GLY A 208 -0.48 5.98 6.58
N LEU A 209 -1.02 5.55 5.43
CA LEU A 209 -0.41 4.55 4.56
C LEU A 209 0.95 5.01 4.02
N ARG A 210 1.08 6.28 3.66
CA ARG A 210 2.34 6.90 3.22
C ARG A 210 3.38 6.89 4.34
N ASN A 211 3.01 7.27 5.56
CA ASN A 211 3.90 7.22 6.72
C ASN A 211 4.34 5.77 7.03
N THR A 212 3.44 4.79 6.89
CA THR A 212 3.78 3.37 7.00
C THR A 212 4.75 2.93 5.90
N GLN A 213 4.56 3.38 4.66
CA GLN A 213 5.52 3.11 3.57
C GLN A 213 6.90 3.70 3.85
N ASP A 214 6.98 4.91 4.39
CA ASP A 214 8.26 5.54 4.74
C ASP A 214 8.94 4.82 5.91
N THR A 215 8.16 4.34 6.88
CA THR A 215 8.65 3.45 7.94
C THR A 215 9.20 2.14 7.35
N ASN A 216 8.48 1.53 6.41
CA ASN A 216 8.94 0.30 5.74
C ASN A 216 10.24 0.54 4.96
N LYS A 217 10.40 1.68 4.28
CA LYS A 217 11.65 2.05 3.60
C LYS A 217 12.83 2.13 4.58
N LEU A 218 12.62 2.74 5.75
CA LEU A 218 13.64 2.80 6.80
C LEU A 218 13.99 1.41 7.33
N LEU A 219 12.98 0.58 7.61
CA LEU A 219 13.19 -0.79 8.08
C LEU A 219 13.96 -1.64 7.06
N VAL A 220 13.67 -1.49 5.76
CA VAL A 220 14.42 -2.16 4.69
C VAL A 220 15.88 -1.71 4.67
N ALA A 221 16.16 -0.41 4.83
CA ALA A 221 17.53 0.10 4.91
C ALA A 221 18.28 -0.42 6.14
N VAL A 222 17.62 -0.49 7.31
CA VAL A 222 18.20 -1.05 8.54
C VAL A 222 18.47 -2.55 8.39
N ALA A 223 17.54 -3.30 7.82
CA ALA A 223 17.69 -4.74 7.58
C ALA A 223 18.86 -5.03 6.62
N GLU A 224 19.00 -4.26 5.54
CA GLU A 224 20.17 -4.37 4.65
C GLU A 224 21.48 -4.09 5.41
N GLY A 225 21.50 -3.07 6.29
CA GLY A 225 22.64 -2.79 7.15
C GLY A 225 23.01 -3.95 8.09
N GLN A 226 22.00 -4.63 8.65
CA GLN A 226 22.19 -5.81 9.51
C GLN A 226 22.73 -7.01 8.74
N ILE A 227 22.23 -7.28 7.54
CA ILE A 227 22.76 -8.34 6.67
C ILE A 227 24.23 -8.07 6.33
N LEU A 228 24.58 -6.83 6.01
CA LEU A 228 25.97 -6.45 5.73
C LEU A 228 26.87 -6.57 6.97
N ALA A 229 26.36 -6.29 8.17
CA ALA A 229 27.10 -6.51 9.42
C ALA A 229 27.32 -8.00 9.68
N ALA A 230 26.26 -8.80 9.61
CA ALA A 230 26.30 -10.27 9.77
C ALA A 230 27.25 -10.91 8.75
N LYS A 231 27.22 -10.45 7.49
CA LYS A 231 28.14 -10.88 6.44
C LYS A 231 29.61 -10.66 6.82
N ARG A 232 29.95 -9.48 7.34
CA ARG A 232 31.36 -9.16 7.72
C ARG A 232 31.87 -10.07 8.84
N GLU A 233 31.03 -10.31 9.84
CA GLU A 233 31.35 -11.21 10.94
C GLU A 233 31.49 -12.66 10.45
N ARG A 234 30.50 -13.12 9.68
CA ARG A 234 30.49 -14.43 9.04
C ARG A 234 31.73 -14.65 8.18
N ASP A 235 32.12 -13.69 7.33
CA ASP A 235 33.30 -13.82 6.47
C ASP A 235 34.62 -13.88 7.27
N ALA A 236 34.67 -13.22 8.44
CA ALA A 236 35.82 -13.35 9.34
C ALA A 236 35.88 -14.75 9.96
N GLN A 237 34.74 -15.31 10.35
CA GLN A 237 34.64 -16.69 10.85
C GLN A 237 35.02 -17.70 9.75
N ALA A 238 34.49 -17.54 8.54
CA ALA A 238 34.83 -18.41 7.41
C ALA A 238 36.33 -18.40 7.10
N ARG A 239 37.00 -17.24 7.14
CA ARG A 239 38.46 -17.17 7.02
C ARG A 239 39.19 -17.93 8.13
N ALA A 240 38.77 -17.76 9.38
CA ALA A 240 39.36 -18.49 10.51
C ALA A 240 39.20 -20.02 10.38
N PHE A 241 38.02 -20.48 9.95
CA PHE A 241 37.78 -21.88 9.62
C PHE A 241 38.68 -22.36 8.49
N ASN A 242 38.78 -21.61 7.41
CA ASN A 242 39.62 -21.96 6.26
C ASN A 242 41.10 -22.06 6.63
N GLU A 243 41.60 -21.13 7.45
CA GLU A 243 42.96 -21.18 7.98
C GLU A 243 43.19 -22.41 8.86
N HIS A 244 42.24 -22.74 9.75
CA HIS A 244 42.33 -23.93 10.59
C HIS A 244 42.27 -25.23 9.78
N ILE A 245 41.42 -25.31 8.75
CA ILE A 245 41.36 -26.43 7.82
C ILE A 245 42.72 -26.63 7.14
N GLN A 246 43.36 -25.56 6.67
CA GLN A 246 44.69 -25.63 6.08
C GLN A 246 45.73 -26.15 7.10
N PHE A 247 45.70 -25.63 8.33
CA PHE A 247 46.59 -26.10 9.39
C PHE A 247 46.45 -27.62 9.64
N VAL A 248 45.23 -28.08 9.93
CA VAL A 248 44.96 -29.49 10.30
C VAL A 248 45.22 -30.46 9.13
N SER A 249 45.00 -30.02 7.89
CA SER A 249 45.27 -30.83 6.71
C SER A 249 46.78 -30.98 6.41
N GLN A 250 47.58 -29.96 6.73
CA GLN A 250 49.02 -29.94 6.43
C GLN A 250 49.88 -30.42 7.61
N GLU A 251 49.36 -30.43 8.84
CA GLU A 251 50.10 -30.74 10.06
C GLU A 251 50.86 -32.07 9.98
N GLN A 252 50.21 -33.16 9.55
CA GLN A 252 50.87 -34.45 9.42
C GLN A 252 52.01 -34.45 8.40
N ALA A 253 51.85 -33.77 7.27
CA ALA A 253 52.88 -33.67 6.24
C ALA A 253 54.07 -32.83 6.71
N VAL A 254 53.80 -31.72 7.42
CA VAL A 254 54.84 -30.84 7.98
C VAL A 254 55.61 -31.53 9.11
N LEU A 255 54.92 -32.20 10.03
CA LEU A 255 55.56 -32.98 11.10
C LEU A 255 56.38 -34.14 10.55
N ALA A 256 55.87 -34.86 9.55
CA ALA A 256 56.62 -35.93 8.88
C ALA A 256 57.88 -35.39 8.17
N ALA A 257 57.77 -34.24 7.49
CA ALA A 257 58.91 -33.61 6.82
C ALA A 257 59.98 -33.11 7.81
N GLN A 258 59.58 -32.53 8.95
CA GLN A 258 60.50 -32.11 10.00
C GLN A 258 61.19 -33.31 10.69
N ALA A 259 60.45 -34.39 10.94
CA ALA A 259 60.99 -35.59 11.59
C ALA A 259 61.90 -36.42 10.68
N ALA A 260 61.70 -36.39 9.36
CA ALA A 260 62.45 -37.21 8.40
C ALA A 260 63.97 -36.99 8.47
N ASN A 261 64.42 -35.74 8.69
CA ASN A 261 65.85 -35.42 8.77
C ASN A 261 66.40 -35.44 10.20
N ALA A 262 65.54 -35.30 11.21
CA ALA A 262 65.96 -35.28 12.61
C ALA A 262 66.54 -36.64 13.05
N SER A 263 65.89 -37.74 12.64
CA SER A 263 66.32 -39.11 12.96
C SER A 263 67.68 -39.45 12.33
N ALA A 264 67.88 -39.06 11.07
CA ALA A 264 69.14 -39.28 10.37
C ALA A 264 70.29 -38.45 10.97
N ALA A 265 70.02 -37.19 11.34
CA ALA A 265 71.00 -36.31 11.99
C ALA A 265 71.41 -36.82 13.38
N MET A 266 70.47 -37.36 14.17
CA MET A 266 70.73 -37.96 15.47
C MET A 266 71.60 -39.23 15.37
N LEU A 267 71.37 -40.07 14.36
CA LEU A 267 72.18 -41.28 14.13
C LEU A 267 73.58 -40.99 13.56
N ALA A 268 73.73 -39.89 12.84
CA ALA A 268 75.02 -39.44 12.31
C ALA A 268 75.86 -38.67 13.36
N TRP A 269 75.27 -38.30 14.49
CA TRP A 269 75.97 -37.55 15.53
C TRP A 269 77.00 -38.44 16.25
N ARG A 270 78.29 -38.11 16.09
CA ARG A 270 79.38 -38.67 16.87
C ARG A 270 79.80 -37.63 17.91
N MET A 271 79.82 -38.02 19.19
CA MET A 271 80.38 -37.17 20.25
C MET A 271 81.89 -36.97 20.00
N PRO A 272 82.40 -35.73 20.18
CA PRO A 272 83.83 -35.42 20.02
C PRO A 272 84.72 -36.12 21.05
#